data_AF-A0A1W9SFG2-F1
#
_entry.id   AF-A0A1W9SFG2-F1
#
_cell.length_a   1.000
_cell.length_b   1.000
_cell.length_c   1.000
_cell.angle_alpha   90.00
_cell.angle_beta   90.00
_cell.angle_gamma   90.00
#
_symmetry.space_group_name_H-M   'P 1'
#
loop_
_entity.id
_entity.type
_entity.pdbx_description
1 polymer ?
#
loop_
_entity_poly.entity_id
_entity_poly.type
_entity_poly.pdbx_seq_one_letter_code
_entity_poly.pdbx_strand_id
1 'polypeptide(L)'
;MYTIPLVVIYAIFSFLIFKQLSYIRLFKEKKITSSGNAKLLDDIKIQDSRFIKDLVNHGVLIQTKENKFHMDAAKSIEFGRKRRGLFYSITFFFVILFFFILNNF
;
A
#
# COMPACT_ATOMS: atom_id res chain seq x y z
N MET A 1 19.32 -13.73 19.83
CA MET A 1 19.40 -14.31 18.46
C MET A 1 18.09 -14.18 17.68
N TYR A 2 16.90 -14.25 18.32
CA TYR A 2 15.59 -14.16 17.65
C TYR A 2 15.07 -12.74 17.32
N THR A 3 15.72 -11.69 17.82
CA THR A 3 15.31 -10.29 17.58
C THR A 3 15.56 -9.83 16.15
N ILE A 4 16.65 -10.28 15.53
CA ILE A 4 17.03 -9.92 14.15
C ILE A 4 15.96 -10.35 13.11
N PRO A 5 15.52 -11.63 13.06
CA PRO A 5 14.49 -12.03 12.11
C PRO A 5 13.15 -11.33 12.38
N LEU A 6 12.82 -11.04 13.64
CA LEU A 6 11.61 -10.29 14.01
C LEU A 6 11.65 -8.88 13.38
N VAL A 7 12.75 -8.14 13.55
CA VAL A 7 12.93 -6.79 13.01
C VAL A 7 12.88 -6.78 11.48
N VAL A 8 13.49 -7.78 10.83
CA VAL A 8 13.45 -7.91 9.36
C VAL A 8 12.02 -8.13 8.86
N ILE A 9 11.25 -9.02 9.51
CA ILE A 9 9.85 -9.27 9.15
C ILE A 9 9.02 -7.99 9.26
N TYR A 10 9.17 -7.25 10.36
CA TYR A 10 8.46 -5.98 10.55
C TYR A 10 8.83 -4.93 9.51
N ALA A 11 10.12 -4.82 9.17
CA ALA A 11 10.59 -3.90 8.14
C ALA A 11 9.96 -4.23 6.76
N ILE A 12 9.85 -5.52 6.41
CA ILE A 12 9.19 -5.96 5.17
C ILE A 12 7.72 -5.58 5.16
N PHE A 13 6.96 -5.91 6.21
CA PHE A 13 5.53 -5.56 6.29
C PHE A 13 5.30 -4.05 6.24
N SER A 14 6.11 -3.28 6.97
CA SER A 14 6.07 -1.83 6.97
C SER A 14 6.32 -1.28 5.56
N PHE A 15 7.38 -1.75 4.90
CA PHE A 15 7.71 -1.35 3.53
C PHE A 15 6.57 -1.61 2.54
N LEU A 16 5.93 -2.78 2.60
CA LEU A 16 4.81 -3.12 1.73
C LEU A 16 3.62 -2.18 1.92
N ILE A 17 3.27 -1.84 3.17
CA ILE A 17 2.18 -0.90 3.48
C ILE A 17 2.52 0.51 2.98
N PHE A 18 3.76 0.98 3.23
CA PHE A 18 4.21 2.28 2.73
C PHE A 18 4.19 2.36 1.21
N LYS A 19 4.61 1.29 0.52
CA LYS A 19 4.57 1.23 -0.95
C LYS A 19 3.14 1.34 -1.49
N GLN A 20 2.18 0.64 -0.89
CA GLN A 20 0.76 0.72 -1.24
C GLN A 20 0.20 2.14 -1.04
N LEU A 21 0.50 2.78 0.09
CA LEU A 21 0.06 4.15 0.37
C LEU A 21 0.70 5.17 -0.58
N SER A 22 1.97 4.97 -0.93
CA SER A 22 2.69 5.81 -1.90
C SER A 22 2.04 5.77 -3.28
N TYR A 23 1.64 4.58 -3.76
CA TYR A 23 0.91 4.47 -5.02
C TYR A 23 -0.42 5.22 -4.99
N ILE A 24 -1.21 5.08 -3.91
CA ILE A 24 -2.49 5.80 -3.78
C ILE A 24 -2.26 7.32 -3.81
N ARG A 25 -1.20 7.80 -3.14
CA ARG A 25 -0.83 9.22 -3.17
C ARG A 25 -0.46 9.68 -4.59
N LEU A 26 0.38 8.93 -5.29
CA LEU A 26 0.77 9.22 -6.68
C LEU A 26 -0.44 9.26 -7.61
N PHE A 27 -1.38 8.32 -7.50
CA PHE A 27 -2.61 8.29 -8.29
C PHE A 27 -3.56 9.45 -7.93
N LYS A 28 -3.60 9.89 -6.66
CA LYS A 28 -4.38 11.05 -6.21
C LYS A 28 -3.81 12.37 -6.73
N GLU A 29 -2.50 12.57 -6.59
CA GLU A 29 -1.81 13.80 -7.01
C GLU A 29 -1.84 13.97 -8.53
N LYS A 30 -1.68 12.88 -9.28
CA LYS A 30 -1.77 12.91 -10.74
C LYS A 30 -3.18 13.13 -11.28
N LYS A 31 -4.20 13.38 -10.43
CA LYS A 31 -5.63 13.58 -10.77
C LYS A 31 -5.99 12.85 -12.06
N ILE A 32 -6.46 11.61 -11.98
CA ILE A 32 -6.93 10.87 -13.17
C ILE A 32 -8.22 11.53 -13.72
N THR A 33 -8.06 12.72 -14.30
CA THR A 33 -8.98 13.50 -15.13
C THR A 33 -8.47 13.51 -16.57
N SER A 34 -7.56 12.60 -16.94
CA SER A 34 -7.22 12.37 -18.33
C SER A 34 -8.07 11.24 -18.88
N SER A 35 -9.18 11.62 -19.51
CA SER A 35 -9.84 10.81 -20.52
C SER A 35 -8.82 10.45 -21.61
N GLY A 36 -8.28 9.25 -21.54
CA GLY A 36 -7.42 8.70 -22.60
C GLY A 36 -5.94 8.88 -22.33
N ASN A 37 -5.33 7.91 -21.65
CA ASN A 37 -4.06 7.38 -22.10
C ASN A 37 -3.65 6.13 -21.30
N ALA A 38 -3.54 5.01 -22.00
CA ALA A 38 -2.81 3.83 -21.54
C ALA A 38 -1.33 4.15 -21.21
N LYS A 39 -0.82 5.30 -21.69
CA LYS A 39 0.48 5.88 -21.29
C LYS A 39 0.61 6.23 -19.80
N LEU A 40 -0.47 6.31 -19.01
CA LEU A 40 -0.34 6.59 -17.57
C LEU A 40 0.43 5.51 -16.82
N LEU A 41 0.33 4.23 -17.18
CA LEU A 41 1.11 3.17 -16.52
C LEU A 41 2.61 3.27 -16.83
N ASP A 42 2.96 3.60 -18.07
CA ASP A 42 4.35 3.86 -18.50
C ASP A 42 4.89 5.18 -17.92
N ASP A 43 4.08 6.25 -17.88
CA ASP A 43 4.43 7.58 -17.36
C ASP A 43 4.49 7.65 -15.82
N ILE A 44 3.83 6.72 -15.12
CA ILE A 44 3.95 6.60 -13.65
C ILE A 44 5.12 5.65 -13.28
N LYS A 45 5.84 5.07 -14.26
CA LYS A 45 6.93 4.10 -14.01
C LYS A 45 6.53 3.04 -12.99
N ILE A 46 5.27 2.59 -13.00
CA ILE A 46 4.83 1.57 -12.04
C ILE A 46 5.31 0.23 -12.55
N GLN A 47 6.52 -0.14 -12.12
CA GLN A 47 7.18 -1.40 -12.49
C GLN A 47 6.49 -2.64 -11.90
N ASP A 48 5.57 -2.46 -10.94
CA ASP A 48 5.13 -3.53 -10.05
C ASP A 48 3.64 -3.86 -10.22
N SER A 49 3.34 -4.69 -11.21
CA SER A 49 1.99 -5.06 -11.65
C SER A 49 1.12 -5.69 -10.56
N ARG A 50 1.73 -6.33 -9.56
CA ARG A 50 1.02 -6.92 -8.41
C ARG A 50 0.28 -5.88 -7.58
N PHE A 51 0.91 -4.75 -7.28
CA PHE A 51 0.31 -3.73 -6.42
C PHE A 51 -0.87 -3.05 -7.11
N ILE A 52 -0.79 -2.84 -8.42
CA ILE A 52 -1.91 -2.31 -9.20
C ILE A 52 -3.06 -3.30 -9.22
N LYS A 53 -2.79 -4.58 -9.50
CA LYS A 53 -3.82 -5.63 -9.47
C LYS A 53 -4.49 -5.71 -8.10
N ASP A 54 -3.73 -5.55 -7.03
CA ASP A 54 -4.26 -5.55 -5.66
C ASP A 54 -5.19 -4.34 -5.42
N LEU A 55 -4.80 -3.15 -5.87
CA LEU A 55 -5.65 -1.95 -5.80
C LEU A 55 -6.91 -2.06 -6.68
N VAL A 56 -6.84 -2.73 -7.83
CA VAL A 56 -8.00 -3.02 -8.69
C VAL A 56 -8.95 -4.01 -8.01
N ASN A 57 -8.42 -5.08 -7.43
CA ASN A 57 -9.21 -6.09 -6.71
C ASN A 57 -9.97 -5.48 -5.52
N HIS A 58 -9.38 -4.49 -4.85
CA HIS A 58 -10.03 -3.78 -3.74
C HIS A 58 -10.95 -2.64 -4.21
N GLY A 59 -11.11 -2.45 -5.53
CA GLY A 59 -11.95 -1.40 -6.12
C GLY A 59 -11.43 0.02 -5.87
N VAL A 60 -10.18 0.16 -5.43
CA VAL A 60 -9.52 1.47 -5.29
C VAL A 60 -9.23 2.05 -6.68
N LEU A 61 -8.83 1.17 -7.60
CA LEU A 61 -8.68 1.46 -9.02
C LEU A 61 -9.76 0.70 -9.80
N ILE A 62 -10.38 1.37 -10.77
CA ILE A 62 -11.36 0.78 -11.68
C ILE A 62 -10.77 0.83 -13.07
N GLN A 63 -10.56 -0.35 -13.67
CA GLN A 63 -10.14 -0.46 -15.06
C GLN A 63 -11.38 -0.31 -15.96
N THR A 64 -11.37 0.68 -16.86
CA THR A 64 -12.42 0.86 -17.87
C THR A 64 -12.06 0.15 -19.18
N LYS A 65 -13.06 -0.02 -20.06
CA LYS A 65 -12.96 -0.74 -21.35
C LYS A 65 -11.82 -0.28 -22.27
N GLU A 66 -11.25 0.90 -22.03
CA GLU A 66 -10.15 1.49 -22.81
C GLU A 66 -8.79 1.39 -22.10
N ASN A 67 -8.60 0.42 -21.20
CA ASN A 67 -7.37 0.26 -20.39
C ASN A 67 -7.01 1.50 -19.56
N LYS A 68 -8.00 2.32 -19.20
CA LYS A 68 -7.82 3.46 -18.30
C LYS A 68 -8.09 3.01 -16.87
N PHE A 69 -7.35 3.58 -15.92
CA PHE A 69 -7.59 3.37 -14.50
C PHE A 69 -8.19 4.65 -13.93
N HIS A 70 -9.37 4.57 -13.32
CA HIS A 70 -9.92 5.65 -12.51
C HIS A 70 -9.80 5.28 -11.04
N MET A 71 -9.45 6.25 -10.20
CA MET A 71 -9.39 6.04 -8.77
C MET A 71 -10.70 6.47 -8.13
N ASP A 72 -11.33 5.57 -7.40
CA ASP A 72 -12.49 5.92 -6.58
C ASP A 72 -12.01 6.67 -5.33
N ALA A 73 -12.39 7.95 -5.22
CA ALA A 73 -11.98 8.81 -4.12
C ALA A 73 -12.49 8.30 -2.76
N ALA A 74 -13.69 7.73 -2.68
CA ALA A 74 -14.25 7.23 -1.42
C ALA A 74 -13.52 5.95 -1.00
N LYS A 75 -13.36 5.00 -1.93
CA LYS A 75 -12.67 3.73 -1.65
C LYS A 75 -11.18 3.90 -1.41
N SER A 76 -10.51 4.84 -2.09
CA SER A 76 -9.09 5.13 -1.84
C SER A 76 -8.85 5.70 -0.45
N ILE A 77 -9.74 6.56 0.06
CA ILE A 77 -9.66 7.08 1.43
C ILE A 77 -9.91 5.97 2.45
N GLU A 78 -10.93 5.14 2.23
CA GLU A 78 -11.25 4.02 3.11
C GLU A 78 -10.10 3.00 3.17
N PHE A 79 -9.59 2.59 2.01
CA PHE A 79 -8.46 1.67 1.92
C PHE A 79 -7.21 2.25 2.57
N GLY A 80 -6.90 3.54 2.35
CA GLY A 80 -5.79 4.22 2.99
C GLY A 80 -5.94 4.32 4.51
N ARG A 81 -7.18 4.48 5.03
CA ARG A 81 -7.46 4.39 6.48
C ARG A 81 -7.22 2.98 7.01
N LYS A 82 -7.74 1.95 6.31
CA LYS A 82 -7.55 0.54 6.70
C LYS A 82 -6.07 0.14 6.73
N ARG A 83 -5.27 0.55 5.73
CA ARG A 83 -3.84 0.26 5.67
C ARG A 83 -3.03 0.97 6.76
N ARG A 84 -3.36 2.23 7.06
CA ARG A 84 -2.76 2.93 8.22
C ARG A 84 -3.14 2.28 9.54
N GLY A 85 -4.41 1.90 9.71
CA GLY A 85 -4.88 1.14 10.87
C GLY A 85 -4.11 -0.18 11.04
N LEU A 86 -3.97 -0.94 9.95
CA LEU A 86 -3.18 -2.18 9.94
C LEU A 86 -1.72 -1.94 10.35
N PHE A 87 -1.09 -0.88 9.81
CA PHE A 87 0.27 -0.51 10.20
C PHE A 87 0.37 -0.25 11.70
N TYR A 88 -0.53 0.57 12.27
CA TYR A 88 -0.52 0.85 13.71
C TYR A 88 -0.73 -0.41 14.55
N SER A 89 -1.64 -1.31 14.15
CA SER A 89 -1.87 -2.57 14.86
C SER A 89 -0.63 -3.49 14.81
N ILE A 90 0.02 -3.60 13.64
CA ILE A 90 1.23 -4.41 13.48
C ILE A 90 2.38 -3.81 14.31
N THR A 91 2.57 -2.48 14.25
CA THR A 91 3.59 -1.78 15.05
C THR A 91 3.34 -1.99 16.53
N PHE A 92 2.11 -1.85 17.01
CA PHE A 92 1.79 -2.05 18.42
C PHE A 92 2.06 -3.48 18.87
N PHE A 93 1.62 -4.48 18.09
CA PHE A 93 1.93 -5.88 18.35
C PHE A 93 3.43 -6.15 18.39
N PHE A 94 4.18 -5.54 17.48
CA PHE A 94 5.63 -5.65 17.42
C PHE A 94 6.31 -5.05 18.65
N VAL A 95 5.84 -3.89 19.12
CA VAL A 95 6.33 -3.26 20.34
C VAL A 95 6.10 -4.16 21.55
N ILE A 96 4.91 -4.76 21.68
CA ILE A 96 4.62 -5.73 22.75
C ILE A 96 5.60 -6.91 22.68
N LEU A 97 5.74 -7.54 21.51
CA LEU A 97 6.65 -8.66 21.31
C LEU A 97 8.10 -8.30 21.63
N PHE A 98 8.54 -7.12 21.23
CA PHE A 98 9.87 -6.62 21.49
C PHE A 98 10.13 -6.50 23.00
N PHE A 99 9.20 -5.89 23.75
CA PHE A 99 9.31 -5.81 25.21
C PHE A 99 9.27 -7.17 25.89
N PHE A 100 8.45 -8.11 25.41
CA PHE A 100 8.43 -9.48 25.93
C PHE A 100 9.77 -10.18 25.75
N ILE A 101 10.40 -10.07 24.57
CA ILE A 101 11.71 -10.69 24.31
C ILE A 101 12.79 -10.04 25.17
N LEU A 102 12.75 -8.71 25.34
CA LEU A 102 13.73 -7.96 26.12
C LEU A 102 13.65 -8.24 27.63
N ASN A 103 12.47 -8.51 28.17
CA ASN A 103 12.30 -8.85 29.59
C ASN A 103 12.62 -10.32 29.92
N ASN A 104 12.68 -11.21 28.92
CA ASN A 104 12.96 -12.64 29.10
C ASN A 104 14.41 -13.03 28.77
N PHE A 105 15.29 -12.06 28.51
CA PHE A 105 16.73 -12.22 28.28
C PHE A 105 17.51 -11.32 29.24
#